data_AF-A0A1G2CQB7-F1
#
_entry.id   AF-A0A1G2CQB7-F1
#
_cell.length_a   1.000
_cell.length_b   1.000
_cell.length_c   1.000
_cell.angle_alpha   90.00
_cell.angle_beta   90.00
_cell.angle_gamma   90.00
#
_symmetry.space_group_name_H-M   'P 1'
#
loop_
_entity.id
_entity.type
_entity.pdbx_description
1 polymer ?
#
loop_
_entity_poly.entity_id
_entity_poly.type
_entity_poly.pdbx_seq_one_letter_code
_entity_poly.pdbx_strand_id
1 'polypeptide(L)'
;MKEAEPISELLSELKNFPRPAGIFIDGPNTFGALRELNWHINWRNFAGLMKNLFGQDVSLYFCTANDSKNEGQQNFLSILEEVGFKIFLQEVVKKTSNPNLNFLNWLYNPYAKKFPNKNGKDHRADFCINKGDIDAFLGFLIGKFMPQFKTLVLFSGDYNFFPVVKSCINEGKEVVIMSFKCSLSLKLANLASKVVFLEEPNIKPYLVLQNQFRN
;
A
#
# COMPACT_ATOMS: atom_id res chain seq x y z
N MET A 1 15.55 18.73 17.25
CA MET A 1 14.63 17.57 17.20
C MET A 1 13.30 18.05 17.74
N LYS A 2 12.22 18.03 16.96
CA LYS A 2 10.87 18.27 17.52
C LYS A 2 10.54 17.07 18.41
N GLU A 3 10.08 17.33 19.63
CA GLU A 3 9.52 16.28 20.49
C GLU A 3 8.38 15.58 19.73
N ALA A 4 8.23 14.26 19.92
CA ALA A 4 7.16 13.51 19.27
C ALA A 4 5.80 14.04 19.77
N GLU A 5 4.92 14.42 18.84
CA GLU A 5 3.56 14.85 19.18
C GLU A 5 2.85 13.78 20.04
N PRO A 6 2.17 14.17 21.13
CA PRO A 6 1.36 13.25 21.91
C PRO A 6 0.34 12.54 21.02
N ILE A 7 0.15 11.23 21.21
CA ILE A 7 -0.90 10.44 20.54
C ILE A 7 -2.23 11.19 20.49
N SER A 8 -2.63 11.81 21.59
CA SER A 8 -3.92 12.49 21.69
C SER A 8 -4.08 13.61 20.66
N GLU A 9 -3.00 14.31 20.33
CA GLU A 9 -2.99 15.40 19.36
C GLU A 9 -3.08 14.86 17.93
N LEU A 10 -2.21 13.91 17.56
CA LEU A 10 -2.27 13.24 16.26
C LEU A 10 -3.64 12.56 16.03
N LEU A 11 -4.15 11.85 17.04
CA LEU A 11 -5.47 11.22 16.95
C LEU A 11 -6.58 12.26 16.82
N SER A 12 -6.45 13.43 17.47
CA SER A 12 -7.44 14.52 17.35
C SER A 12 -7.43 15.13 15.95
N GLU A 13 -6.25 15.33 15.35
CA GLU A 13 -6.14 15.86 14.01
C GLU A 13 -6.73 14.90 12.98
N LEU A 14 -6.39 13.61 13.05
CA LEU A 14 -6.93 12.60 12.14
C LEU A 14 -8.45 12.45 12.27
N LYS A 15 -9.02 12.71 13.46
CA LYS A 15 -10.48 12.73 13.68
C LYS A 15 -11.21 13.87 12.98
N ASN A 16 -10.50 14.96 12.66
CA ASN A 16 -11.05 16.15 12.01
C ASN A 16 -11.09 16.03 10.48
N PHE A 17 -10.49 14.99 9.89
CA PHE A 17 -10.54 14.79 8.44
C PHE A 17 -11.98 14.50 7.95
N PRO A 18 -12.37 15.02 6.76
CA PRO A 18 -13.68 14.81 6.19
C PRO A 18 -14.05 13.33 6.00
N ARG A 19 -15.31 12.99 6.25
CA ARG A 19 -15.85 11.64 6.08
C ARG A 19 -16.90 11.61 4.95
N PRO A 20 -17.11 10.47 4.26
CA PRO A 20 -16.47 9.16 4.47
C PRO A 20 -14.99 9.10 4.01
N ALA A 21 -14.20 8.18 4.57
CA ALA A 21 -12.80 7.97 4.26
C ALA A 21 -12.53 6.61 3.59
N GLY A 22 -11.72 6.60 2.54
CA GLY A 22 -11.26 5.39 1.86
C GLY A 22 -9.80 5.13 2.17
N ILE A 23 -9.50 3.98 2.79
CA ILE A 23 -8.14 3.57 3.15
C ILE A 23 -7.64 2.52 2.17
N PHE A 24 -6.59 2.83 1.43
CA PHE A 24 -6.05 1.98 0.37
C PHE A 24 -4.63 1.55 0.73
N ILE A 25 -4.43 0.24 0.89
CA ILE A 25 -3.15 -0.34 1.32
C ILE A 25 -2.47 -1.05 0.16
N ASP A 26 -1.21 -0.64 -0.05
CA ASP A 26 -0.26 -1.30 -0.94
C ASP A 26 0.42 -2.44 -0.18
N GLY A 27 -0.08 -3.66 -0.36
CA GLY A 27 0.45 -4.86 0.28
C GLY A 27 1.96 -5.04 0.02
N PRO A 28 2.42 -5.09 -1.24
CA PRO A 28 3.84 -5.27 -1.55
C PRO A 28 4.77 -4.22 -0.93
N ASN A 29 4.43 -2.93 -0.99
CA ASN A 29 5.25 -1.88 -0.35
C ASN A 29 5.26 -2.05 1.17
N THR A 30 4.07 -2.31 1.75
CA THR A 30 3.90 -2.48 3.20
C THR A 30 4.73 -3.64 3.73
N PHE A 31 4.62 -4.83 3.12
CA PHE A 31 5.38 -6.00 3.55
C PHE A 31 6.87 -5.88 3.26
N GLY A 32 7.26 -5.20 2.18
CA GLY A 32 8.64 -4.85 1.89
C GLY A 32 9.27 -4.06 3.04
N ALA A 33 8.61 -3.00 3.48
CA ALA A 33 9.07 -2.14 4.57
C ALA A 33 9.02 -2.84 5.95
N LEU A 34 7.97 -3.61 6.25
CA LEU A 34 7.87 -4.38 7.49
C LEU A 34 9.02 -5.39 7.65
N ARG A 35 9.40 -6.05 6.55
CA ARG A 35 10.54 -6.98 6.52
C ARG A 35 11.86 -6.25 6.80
N GLU A 36 12.06 -5.08 6.20
CA GLU A 36 13.26 -4.26 6.42
C GLU A 36 13.36 -3.78 7.87
N LEU A 37 12.24 -3.34 8.45
CA LEU A 37 12.15 -2.84 9.81
C LEU A 37 12.01 -3.95 10.88
N ASN A 38 11.96 -5.21 10.47
CA ASN A 38 11.84 -6.39 11.31
C ASN A 38 10.69 -6.31 12.35
N TRP A 39 9.49 -5.92 11.91
CA TRP A 39 8.28 -5.98 12.75
C TRP A 39 7.02 -6.30 11.95
N HIS A 40 5.90 -6.49 12.64
CA HIS A 40 4.63 -6.91 12.06
C HIS A 40 3.47 -6.03 12.51
N ILE A 41 2.44 -5.89 11.68
CA ILE A 41 1.20 -5.20 12.03
C ILE A 41 0.14 -6.23 12.44
N ASN A 42 -0.52 -5.99 13.56
CA ASN A 42 -1.78 -6.62 13.92
C ASN A 42 -2.91 -5.92 13.15
N TRP A 43 -3.37 -6.54 12.08
CA TRP A 43 -4.37 -5.95 11.18
C TRP A 43 -5.76 -5.76 11.80
N ARG A 44 -6.10 -6.54 12.83
CA ARG A 44 -7.32 -6.31 13.62
C ARG A 44 -7.23 -5.01 14.40
N ASN A 45 -6.09 -4.75 15.02
CA ASN A 45 -5.86 -3.48 15.71
C ASN A 45 -5.80 -2.31 14.73
N PHE A 46 -5.14 -2.48 13.58
CA PHE A 46 -5.13 -1.45 12.54
C PHE A 46 -6.56 -1.09 12.12
N ALA A 47 -7.40 -2.07 11.82
CA ALA A 47 -8.80 -1.84 11.47
C ALA A 47 -9.57 -1.13 12.60
N GLY A 48 -9.35 -1.53 13.86
CA GLY A 48 -9.92 -0.88 15.03
C GLY A 48 -9.48 0.58 15.20
N LEU A 49 -8.18 0.84 15.04
CA LEU A 49 -7.62 2.19 15.08
C LEU A 49 -8.19 3.07 13.97
N MET A 50 -8.27 2.57 12.73
CA MET A 50 -8.84 3.32 11.62
C MET A 50 -10.32 3.67 11.85
N LYS A 51 -11.11 2.74 12.40
CA LYS A 51 -12.51 3.00 12.79
C LYS A 51 -12.61 4.02 13.94
N ASN A 52 -11.67 4.00 14.90
CA ASN A 52 -11.63 5.01 15.96
C ASN A 52 -11.31 6.41 15.43
N LEU A 53 -10.40 6.48 14.46
CA LEU A 53 -9.94 7.73 13.85
C LEU A 53 -10.96 8.33 12.90
N PHE A 54 -11.49 7.55 11.96
CA PHE A 54 -12.35 8.04 10.89
C PHE A 54 -13.85 7.76 11.12
N GLY A 55 -14.21 7.12 12.24
CA GLY A 55 -15.59 6.76 12.56
C GLY A 55 -16.08 5.52 11.81
N GLN A 56 -17.40 5.32 11.76
CA GLN A 56 -18.03 4.17 11.08
C GLN A 56 -18.01 4.30 9.55
N ASP A 57 -17.82 5.50 9.03
CA ASP A 57 -17.82 5.81 7.60
C ASP A 57 -16.43 5.63 6.97
N VAL A 58 -15.77 4.51 7.29
CA VAL A 58 -14.44 4.15 6.79
C VAL A 58 -14.50 2.83 6.01
N SER A 59 -13.93 2.83 4.81
CA SER A 59 -13.74 1.60 4.03
C SER A 59 -12.26 1.25 3.95
N LEU A 60 -11.94 -0.02 4.22
CA LEU A 60 -10.58 -0.55 4.20
C LEU A 60 -10.38 -1.40 2.95
N TYR A 61 -9.38 -1.07 2.14
CA TYR A 61 -9.04 -1.74 0.90
C TYR A 61 -7.60 -2.23 0.94
N PHE A 62 -7.39 -3.51 0.66
CA PHE A 62 -6.08 -4.13 0.66
C PHE A 62 -5.76 -4.68 -0.73
N CYS A 63 -4.71 -4.18 -1.38
CA CYS A 63 -4.30 -4.60 -2.72
C CYS A 63 -3.01 -5.43 -2.66
N THR A 64 -3.02 -6.63 -3.25
CA THR A 64 -1.83 -7.48 -3.27
C THR A 64 -1.87 -8.52 -4.40
N ALA A 65 -0.72 -9.16 -4.61
CA ALA A 65 -0.55 -10.37 -5.40
C ALA A 65 -1.37 -11.54 -4.83
N ASN A 66 -1.93 -12.41 -5.68
CA ASN A 66 -2.50 -13.68 -5.23
C ASN A 66 -1.68 -14.89 -5.69
N ASP A 67 -1.11 -15.61 -4.74
CA ASP A 67 -0.60 -16.96 -4.91
C ASP A 67 -1.58 -17.94 -4.25
N SER A 68 -2.48 -18.50 -5.06
CA SER A 68 -3.53 -19.43 -4.60
C SER A 68 -2.99 -20.72 -4.00
N LYS A 69 -1.70 -21.04 -4.22
CA LYS A 69 -1.05 -22.23 -3.66
C LYS A 69 -0.38 -21.95 -2.31
N ASN A 70 -0.25 -20.69 -1.91
CA ASN A 70 0.38 -20.31 -0.66
C ASN A 70 -0.66 -20.26 0.47
N GLU A 71 -0.79 -21.37 1.21
CA GLU A 71 -1.75 -21.50 2.32
C GLU A 71 -1.59 -20.39 3.38
N GLY A 72 -0.35 -19.99 3.69
CA GLY A 72 -0.08 -18.90 4.63
C GLY A 72 -0.64 -17.57 4.16
N GLN A 73 -0.52 -17.28 2.85
CA GLN A 73 -1.13 -16.11 2.25
C GLN A 73 -2.66 -16.21 2.29
N GLN A 74 -3.25 -17.34 1.92
CA GLN A 74 -4.71 -17.50 1.91
C GLN A 74 -5.30 -17.34 3.32
N ASN A 75 -4.67 -17.90 4.34
CA ASN A 75 -5.05 -17.71 5.74
C ASN A 75 -4.97 -16.24 6.16
N PHE A 76 -3.91 -15.54 5.74
CA PHE A 76 -3.75 -14.12 6.01
C PHE A 76 -4.86 -13.27 5.36
N LEU A 77 -5.19 -13.54 4.09
CA LEU A 77 -6.26 -12.85 3.38
C LEU A 77 -7.62 -13.10 4.03
N SER A 78 -7.91 -14.33 4.45
CA SER A 78 -9.14 -14.65 5.19
C SER A 78 -9.26 -13.84 6.49
N ILE A 79 -8.17 -13.71 7.26
CA ILE A 79 -8.16 -12.87 8.48
C ILE A 79 -8.44 -11.40 8.14
N LEU A 80 -7.90 -10.88 7.03
CA LEU A 80 -8.18 -9.51 6.57
C LEU A 80 -9.67 -9.33 6.23
N GLU A 81 -10.29 -10.26 5.52
CA GLU A 81 -11.72 -10.21 5.22
C GLU A 81 -12.56 -10.22 6.51
N GLU A 82 -12.24 -11.11 7.45
CA GLU A 82 -12.92 -11.21 8.75
C GLU A 82 -12.89 -9.91 9.56
N VAL A 83 -11.79 -9.15 9.50
CA VAL A 83 -11.68 -7.86 10.21
C VAL A 83 -12.29 -6.68 9.43
N GLY A 84 -12.75 -6.92 8.21
CA GLY A 84 -13.53 -5.98 7.39
C GLY A 84 -12.79 -5.31 6.25
N PHE A 85 -11.65 -5.86 5.80
CA PHE A 85 -11.00 -5.39 4.57
C PHE A 85 -11.72 -5.91 3.32
N LYS A 86 -11.84 -5.05 2.31
CA LYS A 86 -12.13 -5.44 0.93
C LYS A 86 -10.80 -5.73 0.24
N ILE A 87 -10.60 -6.97 -0.18
CA ILE A 87 -9.34 -7.42 -0.78
C ILE A 87 -9.43 -7.35 -2.29
N PHE A 88 -8.40 -6.78 -2.91
CA PHE A 88 -8.22 -6.77 -4.35
C PHE A 88 -6.96 -7.55 -4.71
N LEU A 89 -7.16 -8.60 -5.49
CA LEU A 89 -6.14 -9.57 -5.84
C LEU A 89 -5.75 -9.40 -7.30
N GLN A 90 -4.45 -9.22 -7.55
CA GLN A 90 -3.89 -9.34 -8.88
C GLN A 90 -3.34 -10.76 -9.06
N GLU A 91 -3.86 -11.50 -10.04
CA GLU A 91 -3.36 -12.83 -10.34
C GLU A 91 -1.92 -12.79 -10.87
N VAL A 92 -1.14 -13.81 -10.50
CA VAL A 92 0.18 -14.03 -11.08
C VAL A 92 0.04 -14.51 -12.51
N VAL A 93 0.16 -13.59 -13.48
CA VAL A 93 0.13 -13.95 -14.90
C VAL A 93 1.47 -14.56 -15.33
N LYS A 94 1.43 -15.70 -16.04
CA LYS A 94 2.60 -16.24 -16.74
C LYS A 94 2.98 -15.29 -17.87
N LYS A 95 4.16 -14.67 -17.82
CA LYS A 95 4.72 -14.01 -19.00
C LYS A 95 5.30 -15.07 -19.92
N THR A 96 4.80 -15.13 -21.16
CA THR A 96 5.45 -15.90 -22.22
C THR A 96 6.76 -15.19 -22.57
N SER A 97 7.89 -15.90 -22.51
CA SER A 97 9.15 -15.45 -23.09
C SER A 97 9.04 -15.50 -24.62
N ASN A 98 8.32 -14.55 -25.23
CA ASN A 98 8.20 -14.50 -26.68
C ASN A 98 9.48 -13.87 -27.27
N PRO A 99 10.31 -14.63 -28.01
CA PRO A 99 11.60 -14.18 -28.53
C PRO A 99 11.50 -13.06 -29.58
N ASN A 100 10.30 -12.73 -30.06
CA ASN A 100 10.07 -11.63 -31.01
C ASN A 100 9.89 -10.24 -30.37
N LEU A 101 10.00 -10.11 -29.04
CA LEU A 101 9.95 -8.81 -28.34
C LEU A 101 11.21 -7.94 -28.48
N ASN A 102 12.09 -8.20 -29.44
CA ASN A 102 13.36 -7.47 -29.60
C ASN A 102 13.16 -5.95 -29.76
N PHE A 103 12.09 -5.51 -30.43
CA PHE A 103 11.79 -4.09 -30.60
C PHE A 103 11.29 -3.44 -29.30
N LEU A 104 10.41 -4.12 -28.56
CA LEU A 104 9.87 -3.63 -27.28
C LEU A 104 10.93 -3.66 -26.16
N ASN A 105 11.82 -4.66 -26.16
CA ASN A 105 12.95 -4.74 -25.24
C ASN A 105 13.99 -3.63 -25.50
N TRP A 106 14.19 -3.23 -26.77
CA TRP A 106 15.01 -2.07 -27.12
C TRP A 106 14.39 -0.75 -26.62
N LEU A 107 13.07 -0.57 -26.79
CA LEU A 107 12.34 0.60 -26.29
C LEU A 107 12.39 0.72 -24.77
N TYR A 108 12.32 -0.40 -24.04
CA TYR A 108 12.31 -0.42 -22.57
C TYR A 108 13.70 -0.16 -21.96
N ASN A 109 14.79 -0.40 -22.69
CA ASN A 109 16.14 -0.13 -22.22
C ASN A 109 17.14 0.09 -23.37
N PRO A 110 17.19 1.30 -23.96
CA PRO A 110 18.07 1.58 -25.11
C PRO A 110 19.57 1.56 -24.78
N TYR A 111 19.93 1.44 -23.49
CA TYR A 111 21.32 1.41 -23.00
C TYR A 111 21.72 0.08 -22.34
N ALA A 112 20.90 -0.98 -22.44
CA ALA A 112 21.26 -2.30 -21.95
C ALA A 112 22.48 -2.84 -22.73
N LYS A 113 23.68 -2.74 -22.13
CA LYS A 113 24.85 -3.49 -22.61
C LYS A 113 24.50 -4.98 -22.60
N LYS A 114 24.61 -5.63 -23.75
CA LYS A 114 24.45 -7.09 -23.91
C LYS A 114 25.37 -7.82 -22.93
N PHE A 115 24.83 -8.38 -21.86
CA PHE A 115 25.50 -9.44 -21.11
C PHE A 115 24.98 -10.79 -21.62
N PRO A 116 25.78 -11.58 -22.34
CA PRO A 116 25.36 -12.93 -22.71
C PRO A 116 25.33 -13.80 -21.45
N ASN A 117 24.19 -14.42 -21.20
CA ASN A 117 24.02 -15.41 -20.13
C ASN A 117 24.89 -16.63 -20.46
N LYS A 118 25.90 -16.93 -19.63
CA LYS A 118 26.94 -17.92 -19.97
C LYS A 118 26.53 -19.39 -19.84
N ASN A 119 25.36 -19.71 -19.30
CA ASN A 119 24.94 -21.11 -19.11
C ASN A 119 23.48 -21.28 -19.53
N GLY A 120 23.26 -21.70 -20.77
CA GLY A 120 21.95 -21.87 -21.43
C GLY A 120 20.98 -22.86 -20.76
N LYS A 121 20.49 -22.52 -19.58
CA LYS A 121 19.31 -23.09 -18.93
C LYS A 121 18.53 -21.95 -18.29
N ASP A 122 17.79 -21.23 -19.12
CA ASP A 122 16.82 -20.25 -18.63
C ASP A 122 15.54 -20.99 -18.27
N HIS A 123 15.49 -21.52 -17.05
CA HIS A 123 14.24 -22.03 -16.48
C HIS A 123 13.30 -20.90 -16.05
N ARG A 124 13.70 -19.62 -16.15
CA ARG A 124 12.92 -18.46 -15.69
C ARG A 124 11.86 -17.99 -16.68
N ALA A 125 11.15 -18.92 -17.31
CA ALA A 125 9.77 -18.67 -17.76
C ALA A 125 8.79 -18.73 -16.56
N ASP A 126 9.27 -18.29 -15.40
CA ASP A 126 8.65 -18.50 -14.10
C ASP A 126 7.77 -17.29 -13.80
N PHE A 127 6.47 -17.56 -13.68
CA PHE A 127 5.45 -16.73 -13.04
C PHE A 127 6.00 -15.50 -12.29
N CYS A 128 5.77 -14.30 -12.84
CA CYS A 128 6.23 -13.06 -12.23
C CYS A 128 5.10 -12.03 -12.24
N ILE A 129 4.64 -11.63 -11.06
CA ILE A 129 3.92 -10.36 -10.92
C ILE A 129 4.97 -9.26 -10.98
N ASN A 130 4.81 -8.35 -11.94
CA ASN A 130 5.57 -7.10 -11.87
C ASN A 130 4.93 -6.25 -10.77
N LYS A 131 5.72 -5.77 -9.81
CA LYS A 131 5.24 -4.82 -8.79
C LYS A 131 4.48 -3.65 -9.42
N GLY A 132 4.94 -3.18 -10.59
CA GLY A 132 4.27 -2.11 -11.35
C GLY A 132 2.84 -2.44 -11.80
N ASP A 133 2.48 -3.71 -11.97
CA ASP A 133 1.10 -4.12 -12.31
C ASP A 133 0.17 -3.93 -11.09
N ILE A 134 0.68 -4.18 -9.87
CA ILE A 134 -0.07 -3.94 -8.62
C ILE A 134 -0.21 -2.44 -8.37
N ASP A 135 0.84 -1.65 -8.59
CA ASP A 135 0.79 -0.19 -8.43
C ASP A 135 -0.26 0.43 -9.36
N ALA A 136 -0.28 0.00 -10.63
CA ALA A 136 -1.28 0.44 -11.60
C ALA A 136 -2.70 0.02 -11.20
N PHE A 137 -2.87 -1.22 -10.73
CA PHE A 137 -4.17 -1.71 -10.28
C PHE A 137 -4.67 -0.96 -9.05
N LEU A 138 -3.81 -0.71 -8.05
CA LEU A 138 -4.18 0.09 -6.88
C LEU A 138 -4.51 1.54 -7.27
N GLY A 139 -3.74 2.15 -8.17
CA GLY A 139 -4.07 3.48 -8.71
C GLY A 139 -5.44 3.52 -9.38
N PHE A 140 -5.78 2.50 -10.18
CA PHE A 140 -7.11 2.35 -10.78
C PHE A 140 -8.21 2.19 -9.72
N LEU A 141 -7.99 1.37 -8.68
CA LEU A 141 -8.95 1.16 -7.60
C LEU A 141 -9.21 2.46 -6.83
N ILE A 142 -8.17 3.23 -6.52
CA ILE A 142 -8.30 4.56 -5.91
C ILE A 142 -9.20 5.42 -6.82
N GLY A 143 -8.87 5.60 -8.10
CA GLY A 143 -9.69 6.39 -9.02
C GLY A 143 -11.14 5.92 -9.13
N LYS A 144 -11.38 4.60 -9.12
CA LYS A 144 -12.71 3.99 -9.20
C LYS A 144 -13.56 4.25 -7.96
N PHE A 145 -12.98 4.17 -6.77
CA PHE A 145 -13.74 4.21 -5.51
C PHE A 145 -13.73 5.60 -4.84
N MET A 146 -12.74 6.45 -5.12
CA MET A 146 -12.62 7.78 -4.53
C MET A 146 -13.81 8.73 -4.72
N PRO A 147 -14.67 8.63 -5.76
CA PRO A 147 -15.89 9.43 -5.84
C PRO A 147 -16.81 9.27 -4.61
N GLN A 148 -16.74 8.12 -3.93
CA GLN A 148 -17.53 7.81 -2.72
C GLN A 148 -16.95 8.42 -1.44
N PHE A 149 -15.70 8.87 -1.46
CA PHE A 149 -14.95 9.31 -0.28
C PHE A 149 -14.64 10.80 -0.34
N LYS A 150 -14.50 11.44 0.81
CA LYS A 150 -13.98 12.81 0.94
C LYS A 150 -12.49 12.83 1.29
N THR A 151 -12.03 11.79 1.99
CA THR A 151 -10.62 11.64 2.38
C THR A 151 -10.04 10.36 1.77
N LEU A 152 -8.90 10.50 1.10
CA LEU A 152 -8.01 9.41 0.74
C LEU A 152 -7.02 9.18 1.88
N VAL A 153 -6.97 7.96 2.40
CA VAL A 153 -5.85 7.51 3.22
C VAL A 153 -5.07 6.49 2.40
N LEU A 154 -3.91 6.89 1.87
CA LEU A 154 -3.04 5.97 1.13
C LEU A 154 -2.00 5.41 2.09
N PHE A 155 -2.00 4.10 2.27
CA PHE A 155 -0.94 3.38 2.96
C PHE A 155 0.07 2.87 1.93
N SER A 156 0.98 3.77 1.53
CA SER A 156 2.17 3.50 0.73
C SER A 156 3.09 4.73 0.74
N GLY A 157 4.39 4.51 0.58
CA GLY A 157 5.38 5.57 0.37
C GLY A 157 5.77 5.78 -1.11
N ASP A 158 5.26 4.94 -2.02
CA ASP A 158 5.74 4.85 -3.40
C ASP A 158 5.35 6.07 -4.25
N TYR A 159 6.33 6.67 -4.94
CA TYR A 159 6.10 7.82 -5.81
C TYR A 159 5.21 7.49 -7.02
N ASN A 160 5.07 6.23 -7.40
CA ASN A 160 4.17 5.81 -8.48
C ASN A 160 2.71 6.23 -8.25
N PHE A 161 2.30 6.48 -7.00
CA PHE A 161 0.96 6.98 -6.66
C PHE A 161 0.82 8.50 -6.76
N PHE A 162 1.89 9.25 -7.03
CA PHE A 162 1.84 10.70 -7.18
C PHE A 162 0.75 11.19 -8.15
N PRO A 163 0.56 10.60 -9.35
CA PRO A 163 -0.47 11.06 -10.27
C PRO A 163 -1.89 10.91 -9.72
N VAL A 164 -2.20 9.77 -9.09
CA VAL A 164 -3.54 9.52 -8.55
C VAL A 164 -3.83 10.36 -7.30
N VAL A 165 -2.82 10.54 -6.43
CA VAL A 165 -2.92 11.45 -5.28
C VAL A 165 -3.18 12.88 -5.73
N LYS A 166 -2.44 13.35 -6.74
CA LYS A 166 -2.65 14.68 -7.31
C LYS A 166 -4.04 14.85 -7.94
N SER A 167 -4.58 13.82 -8.60
CA SER A 167 -5.95 13.84 -9.11
C SER A 167 -6.96 14.00 -7.99
N CYS A 168 -6.82 13.23 -6.90
CA CYS A 168 -7.72 13.32 -5.75
C CYS A 168 -7.72 14.73 -5.14
N ILE A 169 -6.54 15.35 -4.97
CA ILE A 169 -6.43 16.72 -4.46
C ILE A 169 -7.13 17.72 -5.40
N ASN A 170 -6.91 17.60 -6.71
CA ASN A 170 -7.57 18.46 -7.70
C ASN A 170 -9.11 18.31 -7.68
N GLU A 171 -9.61 17.15 -7.27
CA GLU A 171 -11.04 16.87 -7.07
C GLU A 171 -11.55 17.31 -5.68
N GLY A 172 -10.73 18.03 -4.91
CA GLY A 172 -11.09 18.54 -3.58
C GLY A 172 -11.11 17.48 -2.49
N LYS A 173 -10.41 16.36 -2.67
CA LYS A 173 -10.25 15.32 -1.64
C LYS A 173 -9.12 15.70 -0.70
N GLU A 174 -9.32 15.46 0.59
CA GLU A 174 -8.22 15.50 1.57
C GLU A 174 -7.36 14.24 1.45
N VAL A 175 -6.05 14.37 1.62
CA VAL A 175 -5.12 13.25 1.49
C VAL A 175 -4.28 13.07 2.74
N VAL A 176 -4.37 11.89 3.33
CA VAL A 176 -3.48 11.40 4.37
C VAL A 176 -2.58 10.32 3.78
N ILE A 177 -1.27 10.48 3.90
CA ILE A 177 -0.31 9.44 3.56
C ILE A 177 0.13 8.74 4.85
N MET A 178 -0.17 7.46 4.95
CA MET A 178 0.38 6.57 5.98
C MET A 178 1.54 5.79 5.36
N SER A 179 2.74 5.86 5.94
CA SER A 179 3.91 5.20 5.36
C SER A 179 4.92 4.83 6.44
N PHE A 180 5.92 4.06 6.04
CA PHE A 180 7.18 3.97 6.76
C PHE A 180 8.13 5.07 6.26
N LYS A 181 9.04 5.54 7.14
CA LYS A 181 10.06 6.54 6.82
C LYS A 181 11.01 6.05 5.73
N CYS A 182 11.36 4.76 5.74
CA CYS A 182 12.28 4.18 4.75
C CYS A 182 11.71 4.15 3.32
N SER A 183 10.38 4.17 3.17
CA SER A 183 9.72 4.03 1.86
C SER A 183 9.08 5.30 1.32
N LEU A 184 9.01 6.39 2.10
CA LEU A 184 8.28 7.59 1.71
C LEU A 184 9.04 8.47 0.71
N SER A 185 8.43 8.73 -0.44
CA SER A 185 8.88 9.77 -1.36
C SER A 185 8.59 11.18 -0.83
N LEU A 186 9.60 12.04 -0.78
CA LEU A 186 9.46 13.45 -0.38
C LEU A 186 8.44 14.22 -1.23
N LYS A 187 8.36 13.93 -2.54
CA LYS A 187 7.40 14.60 -3.41
C LYS A 187 5.96 14.18 -3.10
N LEU A 188 5.76 12.92 -2.70
CA LEU A 188 4.46 12.42 -2.29
C LEU A 188 4.07 13.03 -0.92
N ALA A 189 5.03 13.09 0.01
CA ALA A 189 4.86 13.74 1.30
C ALA A 189 4.40 15.20 1.18
N ASN A 190 5.03 15.96 0.27
CA ASN A 190 4.72 17.37 0.05
C ASN A 190 3.34 17.62 -0.58
N LEU A 191 2.69 16.60 -1.15
CA LEU A 191 1.31 16.73 -1.65
C LEU A 191 0.27 16.47 -0.55
N ALA A 192 0.62 15.72 0.48
CA ALA A 192 -0.34 15.25 1.46
C ALA A 192 -0.76 16.37 2.42
N SER A 193 -2.03 16.39 2.81
CA SER A 193 -2.52 17.23 3.90
C SER A 193 -1.89 16.81 5.23
N LYS A 194 -1.67 15.50 5.42
CA LYS A 194 -0.95 14.94 6.58
C LYS A 194 -0.15 13.71 6.18
N VAL A 195 1.02 13.58 6.78
CA VAL A 195 1.84 12.36 6.73
C VAL A 195 1.87 11.73 8.12
N VAL A 196 1.69 10.42 8.18
CA VAL A 196 1.69 9.62 9.40
C VAL A 196 2.68 8.49 9.24
N PHE A 197 3.68 8.43 10.12
CA PHE A 197 4.69 7.38 10.13
C PHE A 197 4.31 6.26 11.10
N LEU A 198 4.17 5.04 10.61
CA LEU A 198 3.57 3.94 11.37
C LEU A 198 4.49 3.36 12.44
N GLU A 199 5.80 3.53 12.27
CA GLU A 199 6.83 3.11 13.21
C GLU A 199 7.09 4.12 14.33
N GLU A 200 6.39 5.26 14.35
CA GLU A 200 6.57 6.23 15.43
C GLU A 200 6.20 5.60 16.78
N PRO A 201 6.94 5.94 17.86
CA PRO A 201 6.72 5.36 19.19
C PRO A 201 5.29 5.53 19.72
N ASN A 202 4.57 6.53 19.21
CA ASN A 202 3.23 6.88 19.60
C ASN A 202 2.16 6.12 18.74
N ILE A 203 2.50 5.57 17.57
CA ILE A 203 1.55 4.79 16.75
C ILE A 203 1.82 3.29 16.85
N LYS A 204 3.09 2.90 16.76
CA LYS A 204 3.52 1.50 16.70
C LYS A 204 2.92 0.61 17.80
N PRO A 205 2.84 1.03 19.10
CA PRO A 205 2.26 0.20 20.14
C PRO A 205 0.81 -0.25 19.86
N TYR A 206 -0.02 0.63 19.29
CA TYR A 206 -1.40 0.32 18.92
C TYR A 206 -1.48 -0.69 17.78
N LEU A 207 -0.46 -0.73 16.92
CA LEU A 207 -0.40 -1.64 15.77
C LEU A 207 0.18 -3.01 16.11
N VAL A 208 0.90 -3.17 17.22
CA VAL A 208 1.57 -4.44 17.58
C VAL A 208 0.95 -5.16 18.78
N LEU A 209 0.46 -4.44 19.78
CA LEU A 209 0.03 -5.03 21.05
C LEU A 209 -1.34 -5.71 20.92
N GLN A 210 -1.45 -6.99 21.25
CA GLN A 210 -2.76 -7.67 21.27
C GLN A 210 -3.73 -6.96 22.25
N ASN A 211 -4.98 -6.74 21.80
CA ASN A 211 -6.17 -6.44 22.63
C ASN A 211 -6.49 -4.97 23.03
N GLN A 212 -5.99 -3.92 22.39
CA GLN A 212 -6.36 -2.54 22.78
C GLN A 212 -7.74 -2.05 22.28
N PHE A 213 -8.35 -2.72 21.30
CA PHE A 213 -9.63 -2.30 20.69
C PHE A 213 -10.72 -3.39 20.73
N ARG A 214 -10.69 -4.29 21.73
CA ARG A 214 -11.86 -5.14 22.00
C ARG A 214 -12.97 -4.26 22.57
N ASN A 215 -14.06 -4.08 21.83
CA ASN A 215 -15.35 -3.70 22.41
C ASN A 215 -15.91 -4.90 23.17
#